data_AF-A0A6L6GZ08-F1
#
_entry.id   AF-A0A6L6GZ08-F1
#
_cell.length_a   1.000
_cell.length_b   1.000
_cell.length_c   1.000
_cell.angle_alpha   90.00
_cell.angle_beta   90.00
_cell.angle_gamma   90.00
#
_symmetry.space_group_name_H-M   'P 1'
#
loop_
_entity.id
_entity.type
_entity.pdbx_description
1 polymer ?
#
loop_
_entity_poly.entity_id
_entity_poly.type
_entity_poly.pdbx_seq_one_letter_code
_entity_poly.pdbx_strand_id
1 'polypeptide(L)'
;MSQRITVGYVELTEEESKRLFKQVEKDKEVTDYDALQGLMNDFDSRVIEPVNQPLAGVVDEAPREEIGEGDRYIEIFNKLEEDSRYRIRSSDQSKKEVAE
;
A
#
# COMPACT_ATOMS: atom_id res chain seq x y z
N MET A 1 -8.90 -14.28 -15.28
CA MET A 1 -9.55 -13.12 -14.66
C MET A 1 -8.48 -12.46 -13.80
N SER A 2 -8.08 -11.23 -14.10
CA SER A 2 -7.11 -10.51 -13.26
C SER A 2 -7.79 -10.16 -11.93
N GLN A 3 -7.23 -10.61 -10.82
CA GLN A 3 -7.77 -10.41 -9.47
C GLN A 3 -7.23 -9.08 -8.92
N ARG A 4 -7.73 -7.97 -9.47
CA ARG A 4 -7.36 -6.62 -9.06
C ARG A 4 -8.29 -6.13 -7.98
N ILE A 5 -7.72 -5.57 -6.92
CA ILE A 5 -8.46 -4.98 -5.81
C ILE A 5 -8.46 -3.47 -5.95
N THR A 6 -9.62 -2.86 -5.83
CA THR A 6 -9.76 -1.40 -5.80
C THR A 6 -9.96 -0.96 -4.36
N VAL A 7 -9.20 0.04 -3.93
CA VAL A 7 -9.31 0.64 -2.59
C VAL A 7 -9.44 2.15 -2.75
N GLY A 8 -10.58 2.70 -2.38
CA GLY A 8 -10.88 4.12 -2.65
C GLY A 8 -10.78 4.43 -4.14
N TYR A 9 -9.86 5.33 -4.51
CA TYR A 9 -9.63 5.74 -5.90
C TYR A 9 -8.44 5.04 -6.59
N VAL A 10 -7.76 4.12 -5.91
CA VAL A 10 -6.59 3.40 -6.44
C VAL A 10 -6.99 1.98 -6.82
N GLU A 11 -6.79 1.63 -8.09
CA GLU A 11 -6.82 0.24 -8.55
C GLU A 11 -5.44 -0.37 -8.36
N LEU A 12 -5.34 -1.41 -7.53
CA LEU A 12 -4.09 -2.13 -7.30
C LEU A 12 -3.78 -3.06 -8.47
N THR A 13 -2.50 -3.14 -8.84
CA THR A 13 -1.98 -4.20 -9.71
C THR A 13 -2.18 -5.58 -9.08
N GLU A 14 -2.05 -6.64 -9.89
CA GLU A 14 -2.22 -8.02 -9.39
C GLU A 14 -1.19 -8.36 -8.29
N GLU A 15 0.03 -7.83 -8.38
CA GLU A 15 1.06 -8.03 -7.36
C GLU A 15 0.76 -7.27 -6.06
N GLU A 16 0.31 -6.02 -6.17
CA GLU A 16 -0.10 -5.21 -5.02
C GLU A 16 -1.31 -5.83 -4.32
N SER A 17 -2.30 -6.29 -5.11
CA SER A 17 -3.49 -6.99 -4.62
C SER A 17 -3.11 -8.25 -3.84
N LYS A 18 -2.16 -9.04 -4.36
CA LYS A 18 -1.65 -10.25 -3.67
C LYS A 18 -0.90 -9.94 -2.38
N ARG A 19 -0.12 -8.85 -2.36
CA ARG A 19 0.60 -8.40 -1.14
C ARG A 19 -0.39 -7.95 -0.06
N LEU A 20 -1.38 -7.15 -0.45
CA LEU A 20 -2.44 -6.72 0.43
C LEU A 20 -3.22 -7.92 0.98
N PHE A 21 -3.63 -8.85 0.11
CA PHE A 21 -4.34 -10.05 0.51
C PHE A 21 -3.59 -10.83 1.58
N LYS A 22 -2.29 -11.11 1.40
CA LYS A 22 -1.49 -11.81 2.41
C LYS A 22 -1.37 -11.07 3.75
N GLN A 23 -1.44 -9.74 3.73
CA GLN A 23 -1.34 -8.93 4.95
C GLN A 23 -2.68 -8.91 5.68
N VAL A 24 -3.78 -8.75 4.96
CA VAL A 24 -5.14 -8.70 5.49
C VAL A 24 -5.63 -10.11 5.88
N GLU A 25 -5.27 -11.17 5.15
CA GLU A 25 -5.59 -12.58 5.49
C GLU A 25 -5.11 -12.92 6.91
N LYS A 26 -3.93 -12.43 7.30
CA LYS A 26 -3.36 -12.65 8.63
C LYS A 26 -4.07 -11.89 9.75
N ASP A 27 -4.75 -10.80 9.42
CA ASP A 27 -5.28 -9.83 10.38
C ASP A 27 -6.80 -9.93 10.55
N LYS A 28 -7.52 -10.18 9.44
CA LYS A 28 -8.99 -10.14 9.34
C LYS A 28 -9.61 -11.47 8.88
N GLU A 29 -8.82 -12.55 8.83
CA GLU A 29 -9.24 -13.91 8.41
C GLU A 29 -9.96 -13.94 7.04
N VAL A 30 -9.49 -13.13 6.10
CA VAL A 30 -10.08 -13.04 4.75
C VAL A 30 -9.65 -14.24 3.91
N THR A 31 -10.61 -15.01 3.41
CA THR A 31 -10.33 -16.27 2.69
C THR A 31 -10.19 -16.11 1.18
N ASP A 32 -10.77 -15.06 0.61
CA ASP A 32 -10.89 -14.90 -0.85
C ASP A 32 -10.80 -13.43 -1.28
N TYR A 33 -10.47 -13.19 -2.55
CA TYR A 33 -10.35 -11.83 -3.11
C TYR A 33 -11.67 -11.07 -3.13
N ASP A 34 -12.80 -11.77 -3.23
CA ASP A 34 -14.13 -11.15 -3.17
C ASP A 34 -14.41 -10.59 -1.77
N ALA A 35 -14.05 -11.35 -0.73
CA ALA A 35 -14.12 -10.91 0.66
C ALA A 35 -13.14 -9.76 0.94
N LEU A 36 -11.94 -9.80 0.35
CA LEU A 36 -11.00 -8.69 0.43
C LEU A 36 -11.56 -7.43 -0.24
N GLN A 37 -12.15 -7.56 -1.44
CA GLN A 37 -12.76 -6.43 -2.14
C GLN A 37 -13.93 -5.84 -1.35
N GLY A 38 -14.73 -6.71 -0.73
CA GLY A 38 -15.79 -6.32 0.20
C GLY A 38 -15.24 -5.48 1.36
N LEU A 39 -14.22 -5.98 2.04
CA LEU A 39 -13.54 -5.27 3.13
C LEU A 39 -12.97 -3.92 2.66
N MET A 40 -12.31 -3.90 1.50
CA MET A 40 -11.67 -2.69 0.97
C MET A 40 -12.63 -1.57 0.57
N ASN A 41 -13.94 -1.83 0.47
CA ASN A 41 -14.93 -0.77 0.25
C ASN A 41 -15.04 0.18 1.46
N ASP A 42 -14.82 -0.32 2.67
CA ASP A 42 -14.80 0.48 3.91
C ASP A 42 -13.46 1.21 4.13
N PHE A 43 -12.46 0.88 3.31
CA PHE A 43 -11.13 1.48 3.35
C PHE A 43 -11.01 2.57 2.28
N ASP A 44 -10.10 3.50 2.53
CA ASP A 44 -9.58 4.40 1.50
C ASP A 44 -8.11 4.12 1.27
N SER A 45 -7.58 4.66 0.18
CA SER A 45 -6.16 4.59 -0.09
C SER A 45 -5.63 5.95 -0.48
N ARG A 46 -4.36 6.18 -0.17
CA ARG A 46 -3.62 7.36 -0.61
C ARG A 46 -2.22 6.96 -1.05
N VAL A 47 -1.77 7.56 -2.13
CA VAL A 47 -0.38 7.44 -2.57
C VAL A 47 0.45 8.42 -1.78
N ILE A 48 1.42 7.90 -1.04
CA ILE A 48 2.38 8.68 -0.27
C ILE A 48 3.70 8.64 -1.02
N GLU A 49 4.16 9.82 -1.42
CA GLU A 49 5.52 9.98 -1.93
C GLU A 49 6.49 9.97 -0.75
N PRO A 50 7.65 9.30 -0.89
CA PRO A 50 8.67 9.35 0.14
C PRO A 50 9.12 10.80 0.28
N VAL A 51 8.74 11.44 1.38
CA VAL A 51 9.25 12.76 1.70
C VAL A 51 10.72 12.57 2.01
N ASN A 52 11.57 13.13 1.15
CA ASN A 52 13.02 13.19 1.32
C ASN A 52 13.36 14.21 2.42
N GLN A 53 12.78 14.03 3.61
CA GLN A 53 13.14 14.79 4.79
C GLN A 53 14.27 14.02 5.47
N PRO A 54 15.52 14.53 5.47
CA PRO A 54 16.50 14.03 6.41
C PRO A 54 15.87 14.19 7.80
N LEU A 55 15.68 13.06 8.49
CA LEU A 55 15.11 13.03 9.83
C LEU A 55 15.91 14.00 10.70
N ALA A 56 15.32 15.18 10.96
CA ALA A 56 15.91 16.17 11.83
C ALA A 56 15.84 15.64 13.27
N GLY A 57 16.86 14.88 13.65
CA GLY A 57 17.35 14.76 15.03
C GLY A 57 16.40 14.17 16.07
N VAL A 58 15.93 12.93 15.90
CA VAL A 58 15.35 12.15 17.00
C VAL A 58 15.87 10.71 17.01
N VAL A 59 16.82 10.49 17.92
CA VAL A 59 17.05 9.36 18.85
C VAL A 59 16.47 7.96 18.51
N ASP A 60 17.38 6.98 18.63
CA ASP A 60 17.23 5.54 18.94
C ASP A 60 16.40 4.60 18.04
N GLU A 61 17.13 3.74 17.30
CA GLU A 61 16.84 2.31 17.07
C GLU A 61 15.53 1.84 16.40
N ALA A 62 14.95 2.60 15.47
CA ALA A 62 14.05 1.99 14.47
C ALA A 62 14.86 1.55 13.22
N PRO A 63 14.69 0.31 12.71
CA PRO A 63 15.41 -0.13 11.53
C PRO A 63 15.09 0.82 10.38
N ARG A 64 16.13 1.56 9.96
CA ARG A 64 16.10 2.36 8.74
C ARG A 64 15.92 1.39 7.59
N GLU A 65 14.69 1.17 7.14
CA GLU A 65 14.49 0.69 5.78
C GLU A 65 15.21 1.69 4.88
N GLU A 66 16.21 1.22 4.13
CA GLU A 66 16.82 1.97 3.05
C GLU A 66 15.72 2.24 2.02
N ILE A 67 15.00 3.35 2.21
CA ILE A 67 13.92 3.80 1.35
C ILE A 67 14.61 4.28 0.08
N GLY A 68 14.55 3.50 -0.98
CA GLY A 68 15.09 3.88 -2.29
C GLY A 68 14.50 5.23 -2.71
N GLU A 69 15.36 6.13 -3.18
CA GLU A 69 14.92 7.33 -3.89
C GLU A 69 14.00 6.90 -5.03
N GLY A 70 12.69 7.16 -4.89
CA GLY A 70 11.68 6.89 -5.91
C GLY A 70 10.58 5.88 -5.54
N ASP A 71 10.67 5.18 -4.41
CA ASP A 71 9.64 4.20 -4.02
C ASP A 71 8.39 4.90 -3.45
N ARG A 72 7.32 5.00 -4.24
CA ARG A 72 6.00 5.44 -3.78
C ARG A 72 5.29 4.33 -3.00
N TYR A 73 4.57 4.70 -1.95
CA TYR A 73 3.80 3.75 -1.15
C TYR A 73 2.31 4.02 -1.29
N ILE A 74 1.51 2.95 -1.35
CA ILE A 74 0.06 3.04 -1.22
C ILE A 74 -0.26 2.74 0.23
N GLU A 75 -0.79 3.74 0.92
CA GLU A 75 -1.29 3.59 2.28
C GLU A 75 -2.80 3.37 2.23
N ILE A 76 -3.25 2.27 2.81
CA ILE A 76 -4.63 1.81 2.87
C ILE A 76 -5.09 1.95 4.32
N PHE A 77 -6.17 2.68 4.56
CA PHE A 77 -6.65 2.97 5.91
C PHE A 77 -8.16 2.83 5.98
N ASN A 78 -8.67 2.30 7.08
CA ASN A 78 -10.10 2.20 7.31
C ASN A 78 -10.67 3.62 7.54
N LYS A 79 -11.78 3.95 6.86
CA LYS A 79 -12.45 5.25 6.96
C LYS A 79 -13.21 5.43 8.27
N LEU A 80 -13.65 4.33 8.86
CA LEU A 80 -14.56 4.27 10.00
C LEU A 80 -13.82 3.99 11.31
N GLU A 81 -12.70 3.28 11.27
CA GLU A 81 -11.91 2.89 12.44
C GLU A 81 -10.43 3.23 12.26
N GLU A 82 -9.79 3.87 13.24
CA GLU A 82 -8.38 4.29 13.13
C GLU A 82 -7.37 3.13 13.27
N ASP A 83 -7.82 1.93 13.67
CA ASP A 83 -6.95 0.83 14.10
C ASP A 83 -6.41 -0.03 12.94
N SER A 84 -7.03 0.01 11.76
CA SER A 84 -6.62 -0.81 10.61
C SER A 84 -5.95 0.04 9.52
N ARG A 85 -4.61 -0.04 9.46
CA ARG A 85 -3.78 0.62 8.44
C ARG A 85 -2.78 -0.35 7.84
N TYR A 86 -2.77 -0.43 6.51
CA TYR A 86 -1.83 -1.25 5.73
C TYR A 86 -1.02 -0.35 4.80
N ARG A 87 0.25 -0.68 4.59
CA ARG A 87 1.12 0.04 3.66
C ARG A 87 1.79 -0.95 2.73
N ILE A 88 1.59 -0.76 1.43
CA ILE A 88 2.21 -1.58 0.40
C ILE A 88 3.07 -0.70 -0.52
N ARG A 89 4.19 -1.24 -1.00
CA ARG A 89 5.01 -0.57 -2.01
C ARG A 89 4.23 -0.52 -3.31
N SER A 90 4.13 0.66 -3.92
CA SER A 90 3.48 0.80 -5.21
C SER A 90 4.38 0.25 -6.31
N SER A 91 3.80 -0.57 -7.19
CA SER A 91 4.51 -1.08 -8.37
C SER A 91 4.41 -0.12 -9.57
N ASP A 92 3.58 0.92 -9.49
CA ASP A 92 3.26 1.82 -10.61
C ASP A 92 4.27 2.97 -10.77
N GLN A 93 5.57 2.67 -10.74
CA GLN A 93 6.59 3.52 -11.36
C GLN A 93 7.53 2.68 -12.22
N SER A 94 6.97 2.11 -13.28
CA SER A 94 7.73 1.71 -14.46
C SER A 94 6.92 2.05 -15.70
N LYS A 95 6.54 3.33 -15.87
CA LYS A 95 6.11 3.86 -17.17
C LYS A 95 6.14 5.40 -17.21
N LYS A 96 7.31 5.90 -17.62
CA LYS A 96 7.67 7.17 -18.30
C LYS A 96 9.04 7.59 -17.76
N GLU A 97 10.11 7.83 -18.50
CA GLU A 97 10.43 7.87 -19.93
C GLU A 97 11.97 7.88 -19.95
N VAL A 98 12.63 6.88 -20.56
CA VAL A 98 13.94 7.07 -21.20
C VAL A 98 13.88 6.40 -22.57
N ALA A 99 13.05 6.98 -23.43
CA ALA A 99 13.25 6.82 -24.86
C ALA A 99 14.08 8.03 -25.31
N GLU A 100 15.21 7.68 -25.94
CA GLU A 100 16.15 8.51 -26.71
C GLU A 100 17.37 9.09 -25.97
#